data_AF-A0A9D7WQW9-F1
#
_entry.id   AF-A0A9D7WQW9-F1
#
_cell.length_a   1.000
_cell.length_b   1.000
_cell.length_c   1.000
_cell.angle_alpha   90.00
_cell.angle_beta   90.00
_cell.angle_gamma   90.00
#
_symmetry.space_group_name_H-M   'P 1'
#
loop_
_entity.id
_entity.type
_entity.pdbx_description
1 polymer ?
#
loop_
_entity_poly.entity_id
_entity_poly.type
_entity_poly.pdbx_seq_one_letter_code
_entity_poly.pdbx_strand_id
1 'polypeptide(L)'
;MRYRIPLVVARWVATMALFGIVALDGNSARGEDRQFLGLDITVLEGTYLVTKGANIRAAPKTESEKLGTVNPGAKIEVVGRAKGGAGWMAIQQDGKDFGFVYAPILLPMIDGTLDKSVSGRVLIEKHSPCGYTFEFRGKNTVEGEDYIFSDYEIIYRCNEKGKPFRVLAPMFMTEVPFRLTHKPAFQISIDLLEVENGLDEIFSTSFEYLPEEKRVVFIGVSIKELGRTPRNKERSANSIAEALAAAVEIAPDAWNEKVWQQLSKELVDGGG
;
A
#
# COMPACT_ATOMS: atom_id res chain seq x y z
N MET A 1 -73.11 4.98 -50.78
CA MET A 1 -73.34 5.11 -49.33
C MET A 1 -71.99 5.12 -48.63
N ARG A 2 -71.61 6.26 -48.06
CA ARG A 2 -70.37 6.44 -47.28
C ARG A 2 -70.71 6.19 -45.81
N TYR A 3 -70.13 5.18 -45.18
CA TYR A 3 -70.19 5.00 -43.73
C TYR A 3 -68.83 5.28 -43.12
N ARG A 4 -68.80 6.34 -42.29
CA ARG A 4 -67.65 6.78 -41.49
C ARG A 4 -67.47 5.83 -40.29
N ILE A 5 -66.26 5.37 -40.07
CA ILE A 5 -65.82 4.69 -38.84
C ILE A 5 -65.33 5.78 -37.87
N PRO A 6 -65.72 5.77 -36.57
CA PRO A 6 -65.33 6.81 -35.64
C PRO A 6 -63.90 6.59 -35.12
N LEU A 7 -63.15 7.70 -35.03
CA LEU A 7 -61.88 7.82 -34.31
C LEU A 7 -62.12 7.57 -32.81
N VAL A 8 -61.46 6.56 -32.25
CA VAL A 8 -61.24 6.46 -30.80
C VAL A 8 -59.92 7.19 -30.50
N VAL A 9 -60.03 8.33 -29.84
CA VAL A 9 -58.91 9.13 -29.36
C VAL A 9 -58.36 8.46 -28.09
N ALA A 10 -57.21 7.80 -28.22
CA ALA A 10 -56.47 7.29 -27.07
C ALA A 10 -55.81 8.46 -26.31
N ARG A 11 -56.26 8.71 -25.07
CA ARG A 11 -55.63 9.65 -24.14
C ARG A 11 -54.30 9.05 -23.66
N TRP A 12 -53.19 9.60 -24.12
CA TRP A 12 -51.88 9.35 -23.53
C TRP A 12 -51.77 10.15 -22.23
N VAL A 13 -51.72 9.43 -21.10
CA VAL A 13 -51.31 10.00 -19.81
C VAL A 13 -49.79 10.03 -19.82
N ALA A 14 -49.20 11.22 -19.91
CA ALA A 14 -47.77 11.42 -19.75
C ALA A 14 -47.42 11.29 -18.27
N THR A 15 -46.90 10.13 -17.87
CA THR A 15 -46.33 9.93 -16.54
C THR A 15 -44.98 10.63 -16.49
N MET A 16 -44.90 11.81 -15.87
CA MET A 16 -43.62 12.42 -15.49
C MET A 16 -42.94 11.52 -14.46
N ALA A 17 -41.97 10.73 -14.89
CA ALA A 17 -41.01 10.10 -13.99
C ALA A 17 -40.12 11.21 -13.42
N LEU A 18 -40.40 11.60 -12.18
CA LEU A 18 -39.53 12.46 -11.39
C LEU A 18 -38.24 11.67 -11.11
N PHE A 19 -37.22 11.84 -11.94
CA PHE A 19 -35.87 11.38 -11.61
C PHE A 19 -35.40 12.21 -10.42
N GLY A 20 -35.56 11.66 -9.22
CA GLY A 20 -34.90 12.17 -8.03
C GLY A 20 -33.40 12.13 -8.29
N ILE A 21 -32.78 13.31 -8.34
CA ILE A 21 -31.32 13.43 -8.26
C ILE A 21 -30.96 12.95 -6.87
N VAL A 22 -30.51 11.69 -6.77
CA VAL A 22 -29.78 11.24 -5.59
C VAL A 22 -28.42 11.92 -5.68
N ALA A 23 -28.26 12.99 -4.91
CA ALA A 23 -26.93 13.50 -4.60
C ALA A 23 -26.18 12.35 -3.93
N LEU A 24 -25.25 11.74 -4.65
CA LEU A 24 -24.24 10.88 -4.04
C LEU A 24 -23.35 11.81 -3.24
N ASP A 25 -23.70 12.03 -1.98
CA ASP A 25 -22.78 12.59 -1.00
C ASP A 25 -21.54 11.71 -1.02
N GLY A 26 -20.43 12.28 -1.50
CA GLY A 26 -19.12 11.69 -1.42
C GLY A 26 -18.72 11.59 0.05
N ASN A 27 -19.18 10.52 0.70
CA ASN A 27 -18.77 10.19 2.06
C ASN A 27 -17.32 9.68 1.99
N SER A 28 -16.39 10.64 1.93
CA SER A 28 -15.01 10.39 2.35
C SER A 28 -15.11 9.76 3.73
N ALA A 29 -14.57 8.55 3.89
CA ALA A 29 -14.62 7.81 5.14
C ALA A 29 -13.92 8.62 6.25
N ARG A 30 -14.68 9.48 6.93
CA ARG A 30 -14.31 10.06 8.22
C ARG A 30 -14.34 8.91 9.20
N GLY A 31 -13.21 8.63 9.85
CA GLY A 31 -13.16 7.66 10.95
C GLY A 31 -14.29 7.97 11.93
N GLU A 32 -15.02 6.94 12.34
CA GLU A 32 -16.11 7.09 13.29
C GLU A 32 -15.60 7.75 14.57
N ASP A 33 -16.41 8.56 15.21
CA ASP A 33 -16.02 9.18 16.47
C ASP A 33 -16.33 8.24 17.62
N ARG A 34 -15.41 8.12 18.58
CA ARG A 34 -15.64 7.36 19.83
C ARG A 34 -15.25 8.16 21.06
N GLN A 35 -15.83 7.77 22.18
CA GLN A 35 -15.42 8.26 23.49
C GLN A 35 -14.17 7.49 23.96
N PHE A 36 -13.20 8.23 24.49
CA PHE A 36 -11.97 7.71 25.07
C PHE A 36 -11.63 8.56 26.30
N LEU A 37 -11.65 7.95 27.48
CA LEU A 37 -11.45 8.65 28.77
C LEU A 37 -12.34 9.90 28.94
N GLY A 38 -13.59 9.84 28.44
CA GLY A 38 -14.55 10.96 28.52
C GLY A 38 -14.31 12.09 27.51
N LEU A 39 -13.46 11.87 26.52
CA LEU A 39 -13.16 12.80 25.43
C LEU A 39 -13.50 12.19 24.08
N ASP A 40 -13.90 13.03 23.13
CA ASP A 40 -14.10 12.59 21.75
C ASP A 40 -12.76 12.43 21.03
N ILE A 41 -12.61 11.29 20.38
CA ILE A 41 -11.51 11.00 19.46
C ILE A 41 -12.08 10.62 18.09
N THR A 42 -11.34 10.95 17.04
CA THR A 42 -11.59 10.38 15.71
C THR A 42 -10.82 9.06 15.62
N VAL A 43 -11.52 7.96 15.34
CA VAL A 43 -10.92 6.63 15.28
C VAL A 43 -9.83 6.59 14.22
N LEU A 44 -8.67 6.12 14.65
CA LEU A 44 -7.48 5.88 13.83
C LEU A 44 -6.67 4.83 14.59
N GLU A 45 -6.84 3.58 14.19
CA GLU A 45 -6.22 2.44 14.86
C GLU A 45 -4.95 2.01 14.15
N GLY A 46 -3.94 1.65 14.93
CA GLY A 46 -2.71 1.07 14.40
C GLY A 46 -1.56 1.14 15.39
N THR A 47 -0.51 0.38 15.07
CA THR A 47 0.75 0.43 15.80
C THR A 47 1.58 1.62 15.32
N TYR A 48 2.20 2.34 16.25
CA TYR A 48 3.09 3.46 15.96
C TYR A 48 4.46 3.27 16.63
N LEU A 49 5.51 3.67 15.94
CA LEU A 49 6.87 3.76 16.46
C LEU A 49 7.08 5.11 17.15
N VAL A 50 7.62 5.07 18.36
CA VAL A 50 8.04 6.26 19.11
C VAL A 50 9.45 6.66 18.68
N THR A 51 9.59 7.85 18.09
CA THR A 51 10.89 8.38 17.62
C THR A 51 11.62 9.22 18.66
N LYS A 52 10.90 9.73 19.67
CA LYS A 52 11.45 10.54 20.77
C LYS A 52 10.71 10.24 22.06
N GLY A 53 11.42 10.27 23.18
CA GLY A 53 10.81 10.04 24.50
C GLY A 53 9.83 11.15 24.88
N ALA A 54 8.70 10.78 25.50
CA ALA A 54 7.69 11.74 25.94
C ALA A 54 6.84 11.23 27.10
N ASN A 55 6.10 12.16 27.72
CA ASN A 55 5.14 11.83 28.77
C ASN A 55 3.81 11.36 28.16
N ILE A 56 3.22 10.35 28.79
CA ILE A 56 1.83 9.95 28.57
C ILE A 56 0.96 10.77 29.53
N ARG A 57 -0.12 11.34 29.00
CA ARG A 57 -0.93 12.36 29.66
C ARG A 57 -2.38 11.91 29.81
N ALA A 58 -3.04 12.30 30.90
CA ALA A 58 -4.44 11.97 31.14
C ALA A 58 -5.42 12.70 30.21
N ALA A 59 -5.01 13.82 29.63
CA ALA A 59 -5.77 14.58 28.63
C ALA A 59 -4.83 15.07 27.52
N PRO A 60 -5.33 15.48 26.34
CA PRO A 60 -4.53 15.92 25.19
C PRO A 60 -3.96 17.35 25.38
N LYS A 61 -3.23 17.57 26.49
CA LYS A 61 -2.56 18.82 26.85
C LYS A 61 -1.39 18.58 27.81
N THR A 62 -0.37 19.42 27.73
CA THR A 62 0.88 19.30 28.49
C THR A 62 0.72 19.47 30.00
N GLU A 63 -0.30 20.21 30.43
CA GLU A 63 -0.57 20.56 31.82
C GLU A 63 -1.36 19.48 32.56
N SER A 64 -1.89 18.49 31.83
CA SER A 64 -2.61 17.39 32.45
C SER A 64 -1.69 16.43 33.21
N GLU A 65 -2.29 15.64 34.08
CA GLU A 65 -1.60 14.65 34.88
C GLU A 65 -0.72 13.74 34.01
N LYS A 66 0.50 13.50 34.48
CA LYS A 66 1.43 12.56 33.86
C LYS A 66 1.09 11.16 34.36
N LEU A 67 0.68 10.30 33.44
CA LEU A 67 0.36 8.90 33.70
C LEU A 67 1.58 7.98 33.53
N GLY A 68 2.55 8.40 32.71
CA GLY A 68 3.74 7.60 32.43
C GLY A 68 4.67 8.25 31.40
N THR A 69 5.54 7.43 30.81
CA THR A 69 6.48 7.84 29.75
C THR A 69 6.59 6.77 28.68
N VAL A 70 6.77 7.20 27.43
CA VAL A 70 7.21 6.35 26.32
C VAL A 70 8.68 6.64 25.99
N ASN A 71 9.43 5.60 25.64
CA ASN A 71 10.83 5.70 25.23
C ASN A 71 10.96 5.62 23.70
N PRO A 72 12.00 6.22 23.09
CA PRO A 72 12.35 5.95 21.69
C PRO A 72 12.47 4.44 21.41
N GLY A 73 12.06 4.01 20.22
CA GLY A 73 12.06 2.60 19.80
C GLY A 73 10.84 1.81 20.30
N ALA A 74 10.04 2.36 21.22
CA ALA A 74 8.82 1.69 21.68
C ALA A 74 7.77 1.65 20.57
N LYS A 75 7.08 0.51 20.45
CA LYS A 75 5.87 0.36 19.64
C LYS A 75 4.66 0.52 20.53
N ILE A 76 3.72 1.37 20.14
CA ILE A 76 2.52 1.66 20.94
C ILE A 76 1.26 1.51 20.09
N GLU A 77 0.18 1.06 20.74
CA GLU A 77 -1.13 0.91 20.12
C GLU A 77 -1.89 2.22 20.22
N VAL A 78 -2.16 2.84 19.07
CA VAL A 78 -2.96 4.05 18.94
C VAL A 78 -4.37 3.65 18.53
N VAL A 79 -5.37 4.29 19.13
CA VAL A 79 -6.80 4.04 18.84
C VAL A 79 -7.52 5.24 18.26
N GLY A 80 -6.89 6.42 18.27
CA GLY A 80 -7.43 7.57 17.57
C GLY A 80 -6.69 8.86 17.83
N ARG A 81 -7.18 9.91 17.18
CA ARG A 81 -6.69 11.28 17.33
C ARG A 81 -7.64 12.09 18.17
N ALA A 82 -7.12 12.82 19.15
CA ALA A 82 -7.94 13.67 20.02
C ALA A 82 -8.57 14.83 19.24
N LYS A 83 -9.88 15.07 19.46
CA LYS A 83 -10.56 16.26 18.95
C LYS A 83 -10.23 17.49 19.80
N GLY A 84 -10.20 18.67 19.17
CA GLY A 84 -9.95 19.94 19.87
C GLY A 84 -8.50 20.17 20.31
N GLY A 85 -7.57 19.26 20.00
CA GLY A 85 -6.14 19.37 20.30
C GLY A 85 -5.29 18.58 19.30
N ALA A 86 -5.25 19.01 18.04
CA ALA A 86 -4.79 18.28 16.84
C ALA A 86 -3.36 17.69 16.85
N GLY A 87 -2.63 17.74 17.97
CA GLY A 87 -1.30 17.17 18.16
C GLY A 87 -1.23 15.99 19.11
N TRP A 88 -2.34 15.32 19.44
CA TRP A 88 -2.34 14.20 20.41
C TRP A 88 -3.02 12.94 19.87
N MET A 89 -2.40 11.79 20.13
CA MET A 89 -2.93 10.46 19.83
C MET A 89 -3.35 9.78 21.14
N ALA A 90 -4.54 9.18 21.13
CA ALA A 90 -5.04 8.34 22.19
C ALA A 90 -4.44 6.94 22.06
N ILE A 91 -3.92 6.40 23.17
CA ILE A 91 -3.20 5.12 23.18
C ILE A 91 -3.82 4.14 24.16
N GLN A 92 -3.72 2.86 23.81
CA GLN A 92 -3.99 1.78 24.72
C GLN A 92 -2.71 1.19 25.29
N GLN A 93 -2.82 0.68 26.50
CA GLN A 93 -1.81 -0.16 27.12
C GLN A 93 -2.50 -1.42 27.63
N ASP A 94 -2.00 -2.59 27.24
CA ASP A 94 -2.56 -3.89 27.62
C ASP A 94 -4.07 -4.01 27.30
N GLY A 95 -4.48 -3.48 26.14
CA GLY A 95 -5.87 -3.48 25.66
C GLY A 95 -6.82 -2.54 26.40
N LYS A 96 -6.30 -1.64 27.25
CA LYS A 96 -7.09 -0.67 28.01
C LYS A 96 -6.76 0.75 27.59
N ASP A 97 -7.79 1.59 27.51
CA ASP A 97 -7.64 3.03 27.31
C ASP A 97 -6.75 3.61 28.40
N PHE A 98 -5.60 4.18 28.02
CA PHE A 98 -4.56 4.56 28.98
C PHE A 98 -4.34 6.07 29.04
N GLY A 99 -4.07 6.72 27.90
CA GLY A 99 -3.82 8.14 27.89
C GLY A 99 -3.51 8.70 26.50
N PHE A 100 -2.91 9.88 26.49
CA PHE A 100 -2.59 10.63 25.29
C PHE A 100 -1.09 10.88 25.17
N VAL A 101 -0.57 10.80 23.95
CA VAL A 101 0.82 11.09 23.62
C VAL A 101 0.90 12.10 22.47
N TYR A 102 1.97 12.89 22.44
CA TYR A 102 2.16 13.89 21.40
C TYR A 102 2.33 13.21 20.03
N ALA A 103 1.55 13.61 19.03
CA ALA A 103 1.53 12.95 17.71
C ALA A 103 2.82 13.15 16.90
N PRO A 104 3.50 14.32 16.91
CA PRO A 104 4.70 14.54 16.09
C PRO A 104 5.91 13.67 16.40
N ILE A 105 5.92 12.93 17.51
CA ILE A 105 6.98 11.98 17.85
C ILE A 105 6.64 10.55 17.43
N LEU A 106 5.50 10.34 16.78
CA LEU A 106 5.02 9.03 16.35
C LEU A 106 5.11 8.89 14.84
N LEU A 107 5.54 7.71 14.40
CA LEU A 107 5.48 7.27 13.01
C LEU A 107 4.52 6.08 12.91
N PRO A 108 3.52 6.10 12.01
CA PRO A 108 2.64 4.96 11.81
C PRO A 108 3.45 3.76 11.30
N MET A 109 3.13 2.57 11.80
CA MET A 109 3.72 1.32 11.34
C MET A 109 2.71 0.48 10.55
N ILE A 110 3.23 -0.34 9.65
CA ILE A 110 2.48 -1.43 9.03
C ILE A 110 3.14 -2.76 9.38
N ASP A 111 2.35 -3.82 9.43
CA ASP A 111 2.88 -5.18 9.49
C ASP A 111 2.94 -5.75 8.07
N GLY A 112 4.15 -5.98 7.56
CA GLY A 112 4.37 -6.58 6.24
C GLY A 112 4.18 -8.09 6.21
N THR A 113 3.96 -8.74 7.35
CA THR A 113 3.86 -10.21 7.40
C THR A 113 2.72 -10.74 6.53
N LEU A 114 2.99 -11.82 5.78
CA LEU A 114 1.97 -12.56 5.05
C LEU A 114 1.94 -14.01 5.52
N ASP A 115 0.77 -14.48 5.95
CA ASP A 115 0.57 -15.88 6.36
C ASP A 115 0.57 -16.87 5.19
N LYS A 116 0.34 -16.37 3.97
CA LYS A 116 0.19 -17.18 2.77
C LYS A 116 0.89 -16.53 1.59
N SER A 117 1.42 -17.36 0.70
CA SER A 117 1.91 -16.91 -0.59
C SER A 117 0.77 -16.28 -1.41
N VAL A 118 1.09 -15.22 -2.15
CA VAL A 118 0.17 -14.58 -3.09
C VAL A 118 0.58 -14.99 -4.50
N SER A 119 -0.40 -15.28 -5.37
CA SER A 119 -0.14 -15.67 -6.76
C SER A 119 -1.11 -14.98 -7.69
N GLY A 120 -0.66 -14.75 -8.93
CA GLY A 120 -1.46 -14.10 -9.95
C GLY A 120 -0.82 -14.18 -11.32
N ARG A 121 -1.27 -13.33 -12.22
CA ARG A 121 -0.80 -13.25 -13.60
C ARG A 121 -0.60 -11.80 -14.00
N VAL A 122 0.54 -11.49 -14.61
CA VAL A 122 0.88 -10.15 -15.08
C VAL A 122 0.85 -10.11 -16.61
N LEU A 123 0.25 -9.03 -17.15
CA LEU A 123 0.24 -8.72 -18.58
C LEU A 123 1.33 -7.69 -18.88
N ILE A 124 2.25 -8.03 -19.77
CA ILE A 124 3.46 -7.23 -20.02
C ILE A 124 3.39 -6.73 -21.46
N GLU A 125 3.70 -5.45 -21.70
CA GLU A 125 3.67 -4.91 -23.05
C GLU A 125 4.73 -5.60 -23.92
N LYS A 126 4.29 -6.19 -25.05
CA LYS A 126 5.12 -6.87 -26.06
C LYS A 126 5.74 -8.21 -25.62
N HIS A 127 5.43 -8.71 -24.42
CA HIS A 127 5.85 -10.03 -23.96
C HIS A 127 4.65 -10.91 -23.63
N SER A 128 4.86 -12.23 -23.62
CA SER A 128 3.84 -13.16 -23.13
C SER A 128 3.54 -12.87 -21.65
N PRO A 129 2.30 -13.08 -21.19
CA PRO A 129 1.99 -12.95 -19.77
C PRO A 129 2.81 -13.92 -18.91
N CYS A 130 3.28 -13.46 -17.76
CA CYS A 130 3.91 -14.31 -16.77
C CYS A 130 2.93 -14.65 -15.64
N GLY A 131 2.99 -15.88 -15.12
CA GLY A 131 2.45 -16.15 -13.79
C GLY A 131 3.42 -15.66 -12.74
N TYR A 132 2.95 -15.26 -11.56
CA TYR A 132 3.82 -14.93 -10.44
C TYR A 132 3.34 -15.61 -9.17
N THR A 133 4.28 -15.89 -8.27
CA THR A 133 4.03 -16.21 -6.86
C THR A 133 5.04 -15.43 -6.03
N PHE A 134 4.61 -14.85 -4.92
CA PHE A 134 5.54 -14.34 -3.92
C PHE A 134 5.16 -14.81 -2.53
N GLU A 135 6.17 -14.99 -1.68
CA GLU A 135 6.01 -15.44 -0.30
C GLU A 135 6.87 -14.62 0.65
N PHE A 136 6.37 -14.43 1.87
CA PHE A 136 7.09 -13.74 2.93
C PHE A 136 8.27 -14.59 3.40
N ARG A 137 9.43 -13.95 3.56
CA ARG A 137 10.69 -14.58 3.95
C ARG A 137 11.10 -14.25 5.38
N GLY A 138 10.75 -13.06 5.86
CA GLY A 138 11.09 -12.65 7.22
C GLY A 138 11.11 -11.15 7.37
N LYS A 139 11.43 -10.70 8.58
CA LYS A 139 11.69 -9.29 8.86
C LYS A 139 13.18 -9.09 9.06
N ASN A 140 13.70 -8.00 8.51
CA ASN A 140 15.08 -7.57 8.71
C ASN A 140 15.11 -6.18 9.34
N THR A 141 16.13 -5.95 10.16
CA THR A 141 16.40 -4.67 10.82
C THR A 141 17.78 -4.19 10.40
N VAL A 142 17.93 -2.90 10.17
CA VAL A 142 19.24 -2.31 9.95
C VAL A 142 19.87 -2.02 11.32
N GLU A 143 21.11 -2.49 11.53
CA GLU A 143 21.81 -2.31 12.78
C GLU A 143 21.98 -0.82 13.10
N GLY A 144 21.54 -0.40 14.29
CA GLY A 144 21.58 1.00 14.73
C GLY A 144 20.40 1.87 14.30
N GLU A 145 19.43 1.29 13.57
CA GLU A 145 18.24 2.00 13.11
C GLU A 145 16.96 1.27 13.53
N ASP A 146 15.89 2.02 13.80
CA ASP A 146 14.55 1.46 14.07
C ASP A 146 13.79 1.09 12.78
N TYR A 147 14.49 1.04 11.64
CA TYR A 147 13.92 0.68 10.34
C TYR A 147 13.74 -0.84 10.24
N ILE A 148 12.49 -1.27 10.18
CA ILE A 148 12.10 -2.67 9.94
C ILE A 148 11.68 -2.80 8.48
N PHE A 149 12.20 -3.84 7.85
CA PHE A 149 11.85 -4.26 6.50
C PHE A 149 11.17 -5.63 6.57
N SER A 150 10.14 -5.80 5.74
CA SER A 150 9.56 -7.11 5.47
C SER A 150 10.04 -7.58 4.11
N ASP A 151 10.61 -8.77 4.06
CA ASP A 151 11.22 -9.34 2.86
C ASP A 151 10.36 -10.46 2.29
N TYR A 152 10.40 -10.56 0.97
CA TYR A 152 9.65 -11.52 0.18
C TYR A 152 10.52 -12.05 -0.94
N GLU A 153 10.21 -13.25 -1.41
CA GLU A 153 10.81 -13.79 -2.63
C GLU A 153 9.72 -13.92 -3.69
N ILE A 154 9.97 -13.36 -4.88
CA ILE A 154 9.09 -13.46 -6.04
C ILE A 154 9.65 -14.48 -7.02
N ILE A 155 8.76 -15.30 -7.56
CA ILE A 155 9.02 -16.18 -8.70
C ILE A 155 8.06 -15.79 -9.83
N TYR A 156 8.58 -15.16 -10.88
CA TYR A 156 7.87 -15.04 -12.15
C TYR A 156 8.10 -16.29 -12.99
N ARG A 157 7.03 -16.81 -13.60
CA ARG A 157 7.04 -17.95 -14.53
C ARG A 157 6.59 -17.43 -15.88
N CYS A 158 7.57 -17.22 -16.76
CA CYS A 158 7.41 -16.55 -18.04
C CYS A 158 7.60 -17.53 -19.20
N ASN A 159 7.24 -17.09 -20.40
CA ASN A 159 7.45 -17.86 -21.63
C ASN A 159 7.83 -16.91 -22.78
N GLU A 160 8.99 -17.15 -23.40
CA GLU A 160 9.45 -16.41 -24.57
C GLU A 160 9.51 -17.38 -25.75
N LYS A 161 8.69 -17.14 -26.78
CA LYS A 161 8.65 -17.96 -28.03
C LYS A 161 8.55 -19.48 -27.79
N GLY A 162 7.74 -19.89 -26.82
CA GLY A 162 7.52 -21.30 -26.47
C GLY A 162 8.53 -21.86 -25.47
N LYS A 163 9.58 -21.11 -25.09
CA LYS A 163 10.56 -21.52 -24.09
C LYS A 163 10.19 -20.97 -22.72
N PRO A 164 9.84 -21.81 -21.73
CA PRO A 164 9.55 -21.36 -20.38
C PRO A 164 10.85 -20.93 -19.68
N PHE A 165 10.77 -19.88 -18.88
CA PHE A 165 11.86 -19.43 -18.02
C PHE A 165 11.30 -18.85 -16.73
N ARG A 166 12.14 -18.75 -15.69
CA ARG A 166 11.78 -18.20 -14.39
C ARG A 166 12.64 -16.98 -14.12
N VAL A 167 12.06 -16.01 -13.42
CA VAL A 167 12.79 -14.87 -12.88
C VAL A 167 12.63 -14.92 -11.37
N LEU A 168 13.76 -14.95 -10.66
CA LEU A 168 13.81 -14.87 -9.22
C LEU A 168 14.12 -13.43 -8.83
N ALA A 169 13.28 -12.84 -8.00
CA ALA A 169 13.44 -11.45 -7.60
C ALA A 169 13.14 -11.30 -6.10
N PRO A 170 14.13 -10.92 -5.26
CA PRO A 170 13.81 -10.46 -3.92
C PRO A 170 12.98 -9.18 -3.98
N MET A 171 12.06 -9.05 -3.04
CA MET A 171 11.25 -7.86 -2.84
C MET A 171 11.28 -7.49 -1.38
N PHE A 172 11.31 -6.20 -1.07
CA PHE A 172 11.27 -5.69 0.28
C PHE A 172 10.28 -4.55 0.42
N MET A 173 9.72 -4.40 1.63
CA MET A 173 8.83 -3.30 1.99
C MET A 173 9.25 -2.69 3.32
N THR A 174 9.27 -1.36 3.43
CA THR A 174 9.49 -0.67 4.72
C THR A 174 8.25 -0.79 5.61
N GLU A 175 8.42 -1.06 6.91
CA GLU A 175 7.32 -1.08 7.89
C GLU A 175 7.10 0.27 8.59
N VAL A 176 7.99 1.22 8.34
CA VAL A 176 7.85 2.63 8.72
C VAL A 176 7.91 3.52 7.47
N PRO A 177 7.35 4.74 7.53
CA PRO A 177 7.28 5.60 6.36
C PRO A 177 8.68 6.03 5.92
N PHE A 178 9.00 5.83 4.65
CA PHE A 178 10.28 6.21 4.05
C PHE A 178 10.51 7.72 4.15
N ARG A 179 9.46 8.49 3.87
CA ARG A 179 9.40 9.92 4.16
C ARG A 179 8.84 10.05 5.56
N LEU A 180 9.69 10.33 6.54
CA LEU A 180 9.39 10.54 7.99
C LEU A 180 8.40 11.70 8.23
N THR A 181 7.22 11.61 7.61
CA THR A 181 6.21 12.64 7.50
C THR A 181 4.87 12.07 7.91
N HIS A 182 3.93 12.95 8.26
CA HIS A 182 2.58 12.56 8.66
C HIS A 182 1.71 12.04 7.51
N LYS A 183 2.19 12.08 6.27
CA LYS A 183 1.56 11.40 5.13
C LYS A 183 2.39 10.15 4.83
N PRO A 184 2.05 9.02 5.44
CA PRO A 184 2.93 7.87 5.42
C PRO A 184 3.00 7.27 4.02
N ALA A 185 4.22 7.15 3.50
CA ALA A 185 4.53 6.44 2.27
C ALA A 185 5.51 5.32 2.60
N PHE A 186 5.10 4.08 2.34
CA PHE A 186 5.90 2.89 2.60
C PHE A 186 6.54 2.44 1.29
N GLN A 187 7.86 2.31 1.27
CA GLN A 187 8.57 1.95 0.04
C GLN A 187 8.45 0.44 -0.18
N ILE A 188 8.18 0.04 -1.43
CA ILE A 188 8.31 -1.33 -1.90
C ILE A 188 9.37 -1.32 -3.00
N SER A 189 10.31 -2.26 -2.98
CA SER A 189 11.30 -2.42 -4.05
C SER A 189 11.39 -3.87 -4.49
N ILE A 190 11.62 -4.06 -5.79
CA ILE A 190 11.83 -5.37 -6.41
C ILE A 190 13.19 -5.32 -7.10
N ASP A 191 14.05 -6.26 -6.75
CA ASP A 191 15.44 -6.30 -7.20
C ASP A 191 15.64 -7.45 -8.19
N LEU A 192 16.33 -7.18 -9.28
CA LEU A 192 16.75 -8.17 -10.27
C LEU A 192 18.25 -8.39 -10.18
N LEU A 193 18.66 -9.41 -9.42
CA LEU A 193 20.06 -9.75 -9.17
C LEU A 193 20.79 -10.29 -10.40
N GLU A 194 20.04 -10.94 -11.30
CA GLU A 194 20.50 -11.56 -12.56
C GLU A 194 20.78 -10.52 -13.67
N VAL A 195 20.39 -9.26 -13.46
CA VAL A 195 20.51 -8.22 -14.49
C VAL A 195 21.83 -7.50 -14.35
N GLU A 196 22.79 -7.90 -15.18
CA GLU A 196 24.09 -7.25 -15.27
C GLU A 196 24.01 -5.94 -16.06
N ASN A 197 24.75 -4.95 -15.57
CA ASN A 197 24.81 -3.61 -16.16
C ASN A 197 26.23 -3.04 -16.25
N GLY A 198 27.24 -3.81 -15.85
CA GLY A 198 28.65 -3.38 -15.82
C GLY A 198 29.00 -2.43 -14.68
N LEU A 199 28.06 -2.15 -13.77
CA LEU A 199 28.24 -1.46 -12.50
C LEU A 199 27.96 -2.45 -11.37
N ASP A 200 28.53 -2.21 -10.18
CA ASP A 200 28.23 -2.98 -8.95
C ASP A 200 26.89 -2.53 -8.32
N GLU A 201 25.91 -2.12 -9.14
CA GLU A 201 24.59 -1.65 -8.71
C GLU A 201 23.51 -2.68 -9.08
N ILE A 202 22.61 -2.97 -8.14
CA ILE A 202 21.47 -3.84 -8.36
C ILE A 202 20.39 -3.07 -9.15
N PHE A 203 19.84 -3.70 -10.19
CA PHE A 203 18.69 -3.15 -10.90
C PHE A 203 17.41 -3.33 -10.08
N SER A 204 16.91 -2.23 -9.53
CA SER A 204 15.76 -2.18 -8.64
C SER A 204 14.60 -1.42 -9.27
N THR A 205 13.38 -1.87 -9.01
CA THR A 205 12.14 -1.20 -9.38
C THR A 205 11.41 -0.78 -8.11
N SER A 206 11.17 0.52 -7.93
CA SER A 206 10.65 1.07 -6.68
C SER A 206 9.25 1.65 -6.78
N PHE A 207 8.50 1.49 -5.70
CA PHE A 207 7.12 1.91 -5.52
C PHE A 207 6.91 2.55 -4.15
N GLU A 208 5.85 3.33 -4.02
CA GLU A 208 5.32 3.77 -2.74
C GLU A 208 3.89 3.27 -2.56
N TYR A 209 3.64 2.63 -1.41
CA TYR A 209 2.30 2.36 -0.93
C TYR A 209 1.82 3.52 -0.06
N LEU A 210 0.64 4.03 -0.39
CA LEU A 210 -0.06 5.12 0.27
C LEU A 210 -1.35 4.57 0.89
N PRO A 211 -1.35 4.14 2.17
CA PRO A 211 -2.49 3.43 2.76
C PRO A 211 -3.75 4.29 2.87
N GLU A 212 -3.60 5.57 3.19
CA GLU A 212 -4.72 6.52 3.28
C GLU A 212 -5.42 6.70 1.92
N GLU A 213 -4.62 6.68 0.84
CA GLU A 213 -5.10 6.83 -0.53
C GLU A 213 -5.46 5.48 -1.17
N LYS A 214 -5.23 4.36 -0.46
CA LYS A 214 -5.47 2.99 -0.89
C LYS A 214 -4.88 2.71 -2.27
N ARG A 215 -3.63 3.14 -2.51
CA ARG A 215 -2.96 2.94 -3.79
C ARG A 215 -1.46 2.73 -3.67
N VAL A 216 -0.90 2.05 -4.66
CA VAL A 216 0.53 1.92 -4.91
C VAL A 216 0.90 2.74 -6.13
N VAL A 217 2.02 3.46 -6.05
CA VAL A 217 2.52 4.34 -7.10
C VAL A 217 3.93 3.94 -7.48
N PHE A 218 4.19 3.77 -8.77
CA PHE A 218 5.51 3.56 -9.36
C PHE A 218 6.36 4.82 -9.25
N ILE A 219 7.55 4.68 -8.68
CA ILE A 219 8.49 5.78 -8.46
C ILE A 219 9.56 5.82 -9.55
N GLY A 220 10.08 4.65 -9.94
CA GLY A 220 11.15 4.57 -10.92
C GLY A 220 11.92 3.26 -10.87
N VAL A 221 13.04 3.25 -11.58
CA VAL A 221 14.06 2.21 -11.50
C VAL A 221 15.40 2.82 -11.11
N SER A 222 16.29 2.05 -10.50
CA SER A 222 17.64 2.50 -10.11
C SER A 222 18.50 2.85 -11.33
N ILE A 223 18.47 1.99 -12.36
CA ILE A 223 19.28 2.15 -13.58
C ILE A 223 18.39 2.53 -14.76
N LYS A 224 18.43 3.81 -15.16
CA LYS A 224 17.51 4.39 -16.15
C LYS A 224 17.61 3.74 -17.53
N GLU A 225 18.81 3.31 -17.91
CA GLU A 225 19.12 2.70 -19.22
C GLU A 225 18.51 1.29 -19.36
N LEU A 226 18.10 0.68 -18.26
CA LEU A 226 17.41 -0.62 -18.17
C LEU A 226 15.91 -0.48 -17.92
N GLY A 227 15.46 0.72 -17.59
CA GLY A 227 14.05 1.04 -17.38
C GLY A 227 13.31 1.51 -18.62
N ARG A 228 11.99 1.52 -18.48
CA ARG A 228 11.05 2.32 -19.26
C ARG A 228 9.90 2.77 -18.35
N THR A 229 9.06 3.65 -18.87
CA THR A 229 7.82 4.01 -18.16
C THR A 229 6.77 2.91 -18.34
N PRO A 230 6.23 2.32 -17.27
CA PRO A 230 5.15 1.34 -17.37
C PRO A 230 3.84 2.01 -17.82
N ARG A 231 2.95 1.24 -18.46
CA ARG A 231 1.66 1.76 -18.95
C ARG A 231 0.76 2.24 -17.81
N ASN A 232 0.70 1.45 -16.74
CA ASN A 232 0.02 1.81 -15.51
C ASN A 232 1.07 2.13 -14.44
N LYS A 233 1.09 3.37 -13.96
CA LYS A 233 2.02 3.81 -12.92
C LYS A 233 1.43 3.71 -11.52
N GLU A 234 0.17 3.36 -11.40
CA GLU A 234 -0.50 3.26 -10.12
C GLU A 234 -1.59 2.20 -10.15
N ARG A 235 -1.94 1.70 -8.97
CA ARG A 235 -3.03 0.73 -8.79
C ARG A 235 -3.63 0.83 -7.40
N SER A 236 -4.92 0.55 -7.27
CA SER A 236 -5.59 0.45 -5.97
C SER A 236 -5.05 -0.71 -5.15
N ALA A 237 -4.89 -0.50 -3.85
CA ALA A 237 -4.50 -1.50 -2.87
C ALA A 237 -5.14 -1.21 -1.51
N ASN A 238 -5.99 -2.12 -1.04
CA ASN A 238 -6.72 -2.02 0.22
C ASN A 238 -6.05 -2.81 1.35
N SER A 239 -5.00 -3.56 1.04
CA SER A 239 -4.25 -4.38 1.99
C SER A 239 -2.78 -4.44 1.61
N ILE A 240 -1.94 -4.91 2.53
CA ILE A 240 -0.51 -5.17 2.27
C ILE A 240 -0.33 -6.18 1.13
N ALA A 241 -1.11 -7.27 1.13
CA ALA A 241 -1.06 -8.26 0.06
C ALA A 241 -1.41 -7.65 -1.31
N GLU A 242 -2.43 -6.80 -1.38
CA GLU A 242 -2.79 -6.08 -2.62
C GLU A 242 -1.72 -5.06 -3.03
N ALA A 243 -1.07 -4.40 -2.07
CA ALA A 243 -0.01 -3.43 -2.36
C ALA A 243 1.22 -4.10 -2.96
N LEU A 244 1.66 -5.22 -2.38
CA LEU A 244 2.77 -6.02 -2.89
C LEU A 244 2.43 -6.62 -4.26
N ALA A 245 1.21 -7.15 -4.42
CA ALA A 245 0.75 -7.65 -5.72
C ALA A 245 0.71 -6.55 -6.80
N ALA A 246 0.30 -5.33 -6.44
CA ALA A 246 0.34 -4.19 -7.35
C ALA A 246 1.77 -3.88 -7.82
N ALA A 247 2.75 -3.86 -6.93
CA ALA A 247 4.16 -3.67 -7.29
C ALA A 247 4.67 -4.78 -8.22
N VAL A 248 4.40 -6.04 -7.87
CA VAL A 248 4.74 -7.25 -8.66
C VAL A 248 4.11 -7.22 -10.05
N GLU A 249 2.92 -6.67 -10.20
CA GLU A 249 2.22 -6.61 -11.49
C GLU A 249 2.62 -5.39 -12.33
N ILE A 250 3.11 -4.31 -11.73
CA ILE A 250 3.58 -3.13 -12.47
C ILE A 250 5.05 -3.30 -12.90
N ALA A 251 5.90 -3.87 -12.04
CA ALA A 251 7.36 -3.89 -12.25
C ALA A 251 7.81 -4.47 -13.59
N PRO A 252 7.29 -5.63 -14.05
CA PRO A 252 7.72 -6.20 -15.33
C PRO A 252 7.47 -5.29 -16.54
N ASP A 253 6.45 -4.43 -16.49
CA ASP A 253 6.17 -3.47 -17.55
C ASP A 253 7.15 -2.28 -17.56
N ALA A 254 7.86 -2.05 -16.45
CA ALA A 254 8.90 -1.02 -16.32
C ALA A 254 10.28 -1.50 -16.79
N TRP A 255 10.48 -2.79 -17.04
CA TRP A 255 11.74 -3.33 -17.54
C TRP A 255 11.80 -3.26 -19.06
N ASN A 256 12.90 -2.72 -19.61
CA ASN A 256 13.03 -2.60 -21.05
C ASN A 256 13.56 -3.89 -21.70
N GLU A 257 13.64 -3.88 -23.03
CA GLU A 257 14.02 -5.05 -23.82
C GLU A 257 15.41 -5.63 -23.46
N LYS A 258 16.36 -4.79 -23.02
CA LYS A 258 17.69 -5.28 -22.61
C LYS A 258 17.60 -6.20 -21.40
N VAL A 259 16.75 -5.82 -20.44
CA VAL A 259 16.49 -6.64 -19.24
C VAL A 259 15.86 -7.97 -19.64
N TRP A 260 14.79 -7.94 -20.44
CA TRP A 260 14.13 -9.16 -20.91
C TRP A 260 15.04 -10.10 -21.70
N GLN A 261 15.98 -9.55 -22.47
CA GLN A 261 16.99 -10.32 -23.19
C GLN A 261 18.00 -11.00 -22.27
N GLN A 262 18.30 -10.44 -21.10
CA GLN A 262 19.17 -11.10 -20.12
C GLN A 262 18.40 -12.19 -19.39
N LEU A 263 17.22 -11.86 -18.83
CA LEU A 263 16.37 -12.79 -18.07
C LEU A 263 15.96 -14.04 -18.86
N SER A 264 15.73 -13.90 -20.17
CA SER A 264 15.36 -15.04 -21.03
C SER A 264 16.53 -15.92 -21.47
N LYS A 265 17.78 -15.48 -21.29
CA LYS A 265 18.98 -16.24 -21.67
C LYS A 265 19.49 -17.17 -20.58
N GLU A 266 19.33 -16.81 -19.31
CA GLU A 266 19.99 -17.49 -18.18
C GLU A 266 19.48 -18.91 -17.86
N LEU A 267 18.54 -19.48 -18.62
CA LEU A 267 17.96 -20.81 -18.35
C LEU A 267 18.18 -21.84 -19.46
N VAL A 268 19.19 -21.65 -20.31
CA VAL A 268 19.65 -22.72 -21.22
C VAL A 268 20.68 -23.65 -20.56
N ASP A 269 21.39 -23.22 -19.51
CA ASP A 269 22.54 -23.99 -18.96
C ASP A 269 22.31 -24.64 -17.58
N GLY A 270 21.10 -24.55 -17.00
CA GLY A 270 20.76 -25.19 -15.73
C GLY A 270 20.30 -26.66 -15.82
N GLY A 271 20.57 -27.33 -16.94
CA GLY A 271 20.25 -28.74 -17.17
C GLY A 271 21.49 -29.61 -17.10
N GLY A 272 21.93 -29.92 -15.87
CA GLY A 272 22.98 -30.91 -15.56
C GLY A 272 22.56 -31.75 -14.37
#